data_AF-A0A2K9ER78-F1
#
_entry.id   AF-A0A2K9ER78-F1
#
_cell.length_a   1.000
_cell.length_b   1.000
_cell.length_c   1.000
_cell.angle_alpha   90.00
_cell.angle_beta   90.00
_cell.angle_gamma   90.00
#
_symmetry.space_group_name_H-M   'P 1'
#
loop_
_entity.id
_entity.type
_entity.pdbx_description
1 polymer ?
#
loop_
_entity_poly.entity_id
_entity_poly.type
_entity_poly.pdbx_seq_one_letter_code
_entity_poly.pdbx_strand_id
1 'polypeptide(L)' 'MSVQTTPALSPVRAGVAERAAFTALVDEPEAPFSDAPVYSPPGGAVLLLLALASPKLPKEPRPT' A
#
# COMPACT_ATOMS: atom_id res chain seq x y z
N MET A 1 4.07 -4.40 45.90
CA MET A 1 3.69 -4.50 44.47
C MET A 1 2.46 -3.63 44.27
N SER A 2 2.65 -2.38 43.86
CA SER A 2 1.56 -1.41 43.72
C SER A 2 0.99 -1.49 42.32
N VAL A 3 -0.25 -1.94 42.19
CA VAL A 3 -0.95 -2.09 40.91
C VAL A 3 -1.43 -0.71 40.46
N GLN A 4 -0.91 -0.22 39.34
CA GLN A 4 -1.39 1.01 38.73
C GLN A 4 -2.79 0.77 38.16
N THR A 5 -3.78 1.48 38.68
CA THR A 5 -5.16 1.48 38.18
C THR A 5 -5.23 2.30 36.90
N THR A 6 -5.48 1.63 35.77
CA THR A 6 -5.81 2.29 34.51
C THR A 6 -7.11 3.07 34.68
N PRO A 7 -7.15 4.40 34.48
CA PRO A 7 -8.41 5.14 34.56
C PRO A 7 -9.33 4.68 33.43
N ALA A 8 -10.53 4.23 33.78
CA ALA A 8 -11.57 3.94 32.80
C ALA A 8 -11.91 5.24 32.06
N LEU A 9 -11.61 5.28 30.75
CA LEU A 9 -11.87 6.43 29.90
C LEU A 9 -13.37 6.58 29.70
N SER A 10 -13.98 7.56 30.36
CA SER A 10 -15.36 7.95 30.11
C SER A 10 -15.46 8.68 28.76
N PRO A 11 -16.55 8.50 27.99
CA PRO A 11 -16.71 9.20 26.72
C PRO A 11 -16.90 10.70 26.97
N VAL A 12 -15.90 11.50 26.60
CA VAL A 12 -15.97 12.96 26.60
C VAL A 12 -16.55 13.42 25.26
N ARG A 13 -17.59 14.27 25.30
CA ARG A 13 -18.13 14.88 24.08
C ARG A 13 -17.16 15.97 23.60
N ALA A 14 -16.48 15.72 22.49
CA ALA A 14 -15.73 16.75 21.77
C ALA A 14 -16.66 17.90 21.36
N GLY A 15 -16.25 19.15 21.59
CA GLY A 15 -16.96 20.34 21.14
C GLY A 15 -16.73 20.61 19.65
N VAL A 16 -17.24 21.75 19.17
CA VAL A 16 -17.18 22.12 17.74
C VAL A 16 -15.73 22.40 17.32
N ALA A 17 -14.95 23.06 18.17
CA ALA A 17 -13.56 23.39 17.90
C ALA A 17 -12.66 22.16 17.85
N GLU A 18 -12.87 21.21 18.77
CA GLU A 18 -12.13 19.95 18.84
C GLU A 18 -12.43 19.07 17.63
N ARG A 19 -13.68 19.04 17.17
CA ARG A 19 -14.06 18.32 15.95
C ARG A 19 -13.44 18.97 14.72
N ALA A 20 -13.48 20.29 14.60
CA ALA A 20 -12.88 21.01 13.48
C ALA A 20 -11.37 20.81 13.42
N ALA A 21 -10.68 20.89 14.57
CA ALA A 21 -9.25 20.61 14.68
C ALA A 21 -8.92 19.15 14.33
N PHE A 22 -9.73 18.20 14.80
CA PHE A 22 -9.57 16.79 14.46
C PHE A 22 -9.75 16.55 12.96
N THR A 23 -10.79 17.11 12.34
CA THR A 23 -11.00 17.00 10.89
C THR A 23 -9.82 17.60 10.13
N ALA A 24 -9.32 18.77 10.52
CA ALA A 24 -8.17 19.39 9.87
C ALA A 24 -6.88 18.56 9.99
N LEU A 25 -6.72 17.74 11.04
CA LEU A 25 -5.58 16.84 11.22
C LEU A 25 -5.74 15.52 10.46
N VAL A 26 -6.97 15.05 10.26
CA VAL A 26 -7.27 13.79 9.55
C VAL A 26 -7.31 14.00 8.05
N ASP A 27 -7.79 15.16 7.62
CA ASP A 27 -7.94 15.54 6.22
C ASP A 27 -6.61 16.12 5.70
N GLU A 28 -5.55 15.31 5.78
CA GLU A 28 -4.31 15.64 5.10
C GLU A 28 -4.58 15.53 3.60
N PRO A 29 -4.37 16.61 2.81
CA PRO A 29 -4.71 16.60 1.39
C PRO A 29 -3.86 15.55 0.70
N GLU A 30 -4.50 14.44 0.30
CA GLU A 30 -3.86 13.42 -0.52
C GLU A 30 -3.46 14.10 -1.83
N ALA A 31 -2.15 14.09 -2.15
CA ALA A 31 -1.67 14.70 -3.37
C ALA A 31 -2.43 14.06 -4.55
N PRO A 32 -3.02 14.86 -5.47
CA PRO A 32 -3.87 14.35 -6.55
C PRO A 32 -3.17 13.32 -7.44
N PHE A 33 -1.84 13.27 -7.40
CA PHE A 33 -1.04 12.20 -7.97
C PHE A 33 0.05 11.83 -6.96
N SER A 34 -0.01 10.59 -6.47
CA SER A 34 1.18 9.91 -5.96
C SER A 34 2.07 9.66 -7.18
N ASP A 35 2.96 10.60 -7.49
CA ASP A 35 3.97 10.49 -8.55
C ASP A 35 5.02 9.45 -8.12
N ALA A 36 4.59 8.19 -8.03
CA ALA A 36 5.51 7.08 -8.05
C ALA A 36 6.26 7.20 -9.39
N PRO A 37 7.60 7.26 -9.40
CA PRO A 37 8.34 7.34 -10.64
C PRO A 37 7.97 6.12 -11.48
N VAL A 38 7.47 6.36 -12.70
CA VAL A 38 7.17 5.29 -13.65
C VAL A 38 8.49 4.68 -14.07
N TYR A 39 8.93 3.65 -13.34
CA TYR A 39 10.08 2.85 -13.71
C TYR A 39 9.73 2.01 -14.94
N SER A 40 10.01 2.56 -16.12
CA SER A 40 9.92 1.85 -17.38
C SER A 40 11.32 1.31 -17.72
N PRO A 41 11.61 0.02 -17.48
CA PRO A 41 12.90 -0.54 -17.84
C PRO A 41 13.14 -0.39 -19.36
N PRO A 42 14.34 0.07 -19.77
CA PRO A 42 14.66 0.19 -21.19
C PRO A 42 14.50 -1.18 -21.85
N GLY A 43 13.66 -1.25 -22.87
CA GLY A 43 13.40 -2.50 -23.59
C GLY A 43 12.32 -3.40 -22.99
N GLY A 44 11.48 -2.93 -22.06
CA GLY A 44 10.35 -3.72 -21.54
C GLY A 44 9.47 -4.35 -22.64
N ALA A 45 9.20 -3.62 -23.72
CA ALA A 45 8.48 -4.16 -24.88
C ALA A 45 9.27 -5.25 -25.63
N VAL A 46 10.60 -5.11 -25.74
CA VAL A 46 11.48 -6.11 -26.38
C VAL A 46 11.55 -7.38 -25.53
N LEU A 47 11.68 -7.24 -24.21
CA LEU A 47 11.67 -8.37 -23.28
C LEU A 47 10.33 -9.11 -23.31
N LEU A 48 9.21 -8.38 -23.40
CA LEU A 48 7.88 -8.97 -23.57
C LEU A 48 7.76 -9.72 -24.90
N LEU A 49 8.24 -9.14 -26.00
CA LEU A 49 8.28 -9.80 -27.31
C LEU A 49 9.12 -11.08 -27.29
N LEU A 50 10.30 -11.04 -26.67
CA LEU A 50 11.16 -12.21 -26.50
C LEU A 50 10.51 -13.28 -25.62
N ALA A 51 9.81 -12.88 -24.56
CA ALA A 51 9.08 -13.82 -23.70
C ALA A 51 7.94 -14.51 -24.47
N LEU A 52 7.20 -13.79 -25.31
CA LEU A 52 6.12 -14.34 -26.14
C LEU A 52 6.66 -15.21 -27.28
N ALA A 53 7.82 -14.86 -27.84
CA ALA A 53 8.50 -15.63 -28.87
C ALA A 53 9.32 -16.81 -28.30
N SER A 54 9.43 -16.92 -26.97
CA SER A 54 10.25 -17.94 -26.32
C SER A 54 9.68 -19.33 -26.58
N PRO A 55 10.49 -20.29 -27.08
CA PRO A 55 10.03 -21.66 -27.26
C PRO A 55 9.60 -22.25 -25.92
N LYS A 56 8.51 -23.04 -25.94
CA LYS A 56 8.04 -23.77 -24.76
C LYS A 56 9.17 -24.67 -24.23
N LEU A 57 9.33 -24.71 -22.91
CA LEU A 57 10.29 -25.62 -22.26
C LEU A 57 10.07 -27.05 -22.78
N PRO A 58 11.16 -27.78 -23.13
CA PRO A 58 11.07 -29.17 -23.53
C PRO A 58 10.42 -29.96 -22.39
N LYS A 59 9.39 -30.74 -22.71
CA LYS A 59 8.80 -31.67 -21.73
C LYS A 59 9.79 -32.81 -21.53
N GLU A 60 10.15 -33.09 -20.29
CA GLU A 60 10.97 -34.26 -19.98
C GLU A 60 10.27 -35.55 -20.46
N PRO A 61 11.01 -36.49 -21.08
CA PRO A 61 10.43 -37.75 -21.50
C PRO A 61 10.00 -38.55 -20.27
N ARG A 62 8.74 -38.98 -20.26
CA ARG A 62 8.22 -39.88 -19.23
C ARG A 62 8.98 -41.22 -19.34
N PRO A 63 9.69 -41.69 -18.31
CA PRO A 63 10.26 -43.02 -18.32
C PRO A 63 9.10 -44.03 -18.37
N THR A 64 9.16 -44.94 -19.35
CA THR A 64 8.31 -46.13 -19.46
C THR A 64 8.76 -47.21 -18.51
#